data_AF-A0AAW1HWQ0-F1
#
_entry.id   AF-A0AAW1HWQ0-F1
#
_cell.length_a   1.000
_cell.length_b   1.000
_cell.length_c   1.000
_cell.angle_alpha   90.00
_cell.angle_beta   90.00
_cell.angle_gamma   90.00
#
_symmetry.space_group_name_H-M   'P 1'
#
loop_
_entity.id
_entity.type
_entity.pdbx_description
1 polymer ?
#
loop_
_entity_poly.entity_id
_entity_poly.type
_entity_poly.pdbx_seq_one_letter_code
_entity_poly.pdbx_strand_id
1 'polypeptide(L)' 'MKSKDPCKSFACKIQDCLKSHNYQESSCLEAIEDMRNCCKLWGEKSFVCGGFRIETSSKKTDKNIK' A
#
# COMPACT_ATOMS: atom_id res chain seq x y z
N MET A 1 9.45 2.41 22.83
CA MET A 1 8.20 2.51 22.04
C MET A 1 8.43 1.83 20.70
N LYS A 2 7.55 0.93 20.24
CA LYS A 2 7.65 0.39 18.88
C LYS A 2 7.45 1.54 17.89
N SER A 3 8.39 1.77 16.99
CA SER A 3 8.27 2.77 15.93
C SER A 3 6.99 2.49 15.15
N LYS A 4 6.14 3.51 15.00
CA LYS A 4 4.94 3.41 14.18
C LYS A 4 5.39 3.23 12.73
N ASP A 5 4.78 2.28 12.04
CA ASP A 5 4.99 2.12 10.61
C ASP A 5 4.48 3.38 9.87
N PRO A 6 5.31 4.02 9.03
CA PRO A 6 4.99 5.32 8.45
C PRO A 6 3.87 5.26 7.41
N CYS A 7 3.59 4.10 6.80
CA CYS A 7 2.52 3.98 5.79
C CYS A 7 1.27 3.26 6.30
N LYS A 8 1.27 2.80 7.54
CA LYS A 8 0.12 2.08 8.12
C LYS A 8 -1.17 2.88 8.13
N SER A 9 -1.12 4.21 8.28
CA SER A 9 -2.31 5.07 8.20
C SER A 9 -2.97 5.00 6.82
N PHE A 10 -2.19 5.06 5.75
CA PHE A 10 -2.69 4.98 4.37
C PHE A 10 -3.23 3.58 4.06
N ALA A 11 -2.57 2.53 4.56
CA ALA A 11 -3.08 1.16 4.46
C ALA A 11 -4.47 1.02 5.13
N CYS A 12 -4.66 1.63 6.31
CA CYS A 12 -5.97 1.67 6.96
C CYS A 12 -7.01 2.46 6.15
N LYS A 13 -6.64 3.63 5.58
CA LYS A 13 -7.51 4.43 4.70
C LYS A 13 -8.05 3.60 3.52
N ILE A 14 -7.21 2.76 2.91
CA ILE A 14 -7.63 1.84 1.84
C ILE A 14 -8.64 0.81 2.37
N GLN A 15 -8.38 0.19 3.52
CA GLN A 15 -9.29 -0.82 4.08
C GLN A 15 -10.66 -0.23 4.42
N ASP A 16 -10.70 0.98 4.96
CA ASP A 16 -11.95 1.66 5.31
C ASP A 16 -12.72 2.08 4.04
N CYS A 17 -12.01 2.57 3.02
CA CYS A 17 -12.61 2.83 1.72
C CYS A 17 -13.21 1.56 1.10
N LEU A 18 -12.45 0.47 1.04
CA LEU A 18 -12.94 -0.79 0.48
C LEU A 18 -14.19 -1.28 1.21
N LYS A 19 -14.22 -1.26 2.55
CA LYS A 19 -15.41 -1.63 3.32
C LYS A 19 -16.62 -0.76 2.99
N SER A 20 -16.41 0.53 2.79
CA SER A 20 -17.48 1.50 2.50
C SER A 20 -18.01 1.39 1.07
N HIS A 21 -17.17 0.92 0.14
CA HIS A 21 -17.45 0.84 -1.29
C HIS A 21 -17.62 -0.61 -1.79
N ASN A 22 -18.03 -1.55 -0.93
CA ASN A 22 -18.23 -2.97 -1.30
C ASN A 22 -17.02 -3.59 -2.01
N TYR A 23 -15.83 -3.25 -1.52
CA TYR A 23 -14.53 -3.69 -2.04
C TYR A 23 -14.26 -3.28 -3.50
N GLN A 24 -14.95 -2.26 -4.01
CA GLN A 24 -14.68 -1.67 -5.32
C GLN A 24 -13.39 -0.84 -5.28
N GLU A 25 -12.29 -1.45 -5.68
CA GLU A 25 -10.96 -0.81 -5.69
C GLU A 25 -10.93 0.48 -6.53
N SER A 26 -11.71 0.54 -7.61
CA SER A 26 -11.86 1.71 -8.48
C SER A 26 -12.40 2.95 -7.74
N SER A 27 -13.15 2.76 -6.65
CA SER A 27 -13.62 3.86 -5.80
C SER A 27 -12.55 4.36 -4.82
N CYS A 28 -11.46 3.61 -4.65
CA CYS A 28 -10.41 3.86 -3.65
C CYS A 28 -9.08 4.28 -4.26
N LEU A 29 -9.07 4.68 -5.55
CA LEU A 29 -7.85 5.04 -6.28
C LEU A 29 -7.02 6.11 -5.58
N GLU A 30 -7.68 7.11 -4.97
CA GLU A 30 -7.00 8.17 -4.22
C GLU A 30 -6.23 7.61 -3.00
N ALA A 31 -6.89 6.78 -2.18
CA ALA A 31 -6.24 6.16 -1.01
C ALA A 31 -5.11 5.20 -1.42
N ILE A 32 -5.25 4.54 -2.57
CA ILE A 32 -4.23 3.68 -3.16
C ILE A 32 -3.04 4.52 -3.63
N GLU A 33 -3.27 5.67 -4.27
CA GLU A 33 -2.22 6.57 -4.72
C GLU A 33 -1.45 7.21 -3.56
N ASP A 34 -2.15 7.62 -2.50
CA ASP A 34 -1.53 8.05 -1.24
C ASP A 34 -0.58 6.99 -0.69
N MET A 35 -1.03 5.73 -0.67
CA MET A 35 -0.21 4.60 -0.22
C MET A 35 0.99 4.35 -1.15
N ARG A 36 0.82 4.46 -2.48
CA ARG A 36 1.94 4.39 -3.43
C ARG A 36 2.97 5.47 -3.14
N ASN A 37 2.53 6.71 -2.90
CA ASN A 37 3.42 7.82 -2.60
C ASN A 37 4.14 7.65 -1.26
N CYS A 38 3.44 7.15 -0.23
CA CYS A 38 4.10 6.81 1.02
C CYS A 38 5.17 5.73 0.82
N CYS A 39 4.86 4.68 0.07
CA CYS A 39 5.80 3.59 -0.15
C CYS A 39 6.97 3.95 -1.09
N LYS A 40 6.82 4.93 -1.99
CA LYS A 40 7.96 5.50 -2.73
C LYS A 40 8.98 6.17 -1.80
N LEU A 41 8.52 6.80 -0.71
CA LEU A 41 9.38 7.50 0.25
C LEU A 41 9.91 6.59 1.37
N TRP A 42 9.10 5.64 1.84
CA TRP A 42 9.35 4.86 3.05
C TRP A 42 9.35 3.35 2.83
N GLY A 43 9.41 2.88 1.58
CA GLY A 43 9.29 1.45 1.24
C GLY A 43 10.22 0.53 2.03
N GLU A 44 11.46 0.95 2.29
CA GLU A 44 12.42 0.18 3.09
C GLU A 44 12.14 0.20 4.61
N LYS A 45 11.40 1.19 5.08
CA LYS A 45 11.11 1.43 6.51
C LYS A 45 9.67 1.07 6.91
N SER A 46 8.88 0.63 5.94
CA SER A 46 7.44 0.37 6.08
C SER A 46 7.14 -1.08 5.71
N PHE A 47 6.72 -1.86 6.69
CA PHE A 47 6.39 -3.27 6.48
C PHE A 47 5.15 -3.42 5.59
N VAL A 48 4.18 -2.49 5.70
CA VAL A 48 2.94 -2.55 4.91
C VAL A 48 3.19 -2.34 3.41
N CYS A 49 4.32 -1.73 3.04
CA CYS A 49 4.73 -1.57 1.65
C CYS A 49 5.17 -2.88 1.00
N GLY A 50 5.55 -3.90 1.77
CA GLY A 50 5.93 -5.21 1.23
C GLY A 50 4.77 -5.94 0.53
N GLY A 51 3.52 -5.62 0.89
CA GLY A 51 2.32 -6.11 0.20
C GLY A 51 1.84 -5.23 -0.95
N PHE A 52 2.44 -4.04 -1.13
CA PHE A 52 2.01 -3.09 -2.15
C PHE A 52 2.92 -3.22 -3.38
N ARG A 53 2.34 -3.57 -4.53
CA ARG A 53 3.07 -3.61 -5.80
C ARG A 53 3.33 -2.18 -6.27
N ILE A 54 4.39 -1.57 -5.76
CA ILE A 54 4.92 -0.33 -6.32
C ILE A 54 5.69 -0.74 -7.55
N GLU A 55 5.25 -0.32 -8.73
CA GLU A 55 6.11 -0.33 -9.92
C GLU A 55 7.17 0.76 -9.76
N THR A 56 8.11 0.56 -8.82
CA THR A 56 9.39 1.23 -8.92
C THR A 56 10.16 0.51 -10.03
N SER A 57 10.78 1.24 -10.94
CA SER A 57 11.57 0.70 -12.06
C SER A 57 12.82 -0.09 -11.64
N SER A 58 12.83 -0.76 -10.49
CA SER A 58 13.90 -1.63 -10.03
C SER A 58 13.34 -2.76 -9.18
N LYS A 59 13.45 -3.96 -9.76
CA LYS A 59 13.15 -5.31 -9.23
C LYS A 59 11.70 -5.78 -9.45
N LYS A 60 11.50 -6.31 -10.65
CA LYS A 60 10.65 -7.50 -10.87
C LYS A 60 11.04 -8.55 -9.83
N THR A 61 10.12 -8.91 -8.95
CA THR A 61 10.10 -10.26 -8.40
C THR A 61 8.65 -10.72 -8.50
N ASP A 62 8.39 -11.38 -9.62
CA ASP A 62 7.30 -12.30 -9.80
C ASP A 62 7.18 -13.20 -8.56
N LYS A 63 6.12 -13.02 -7.78
CA LYS A 63 5.59 -14.13 -6.98
C LYS A 63 4.44 -14.73 -7.77
N ASN A 64 4.84 -15.61 -8.68
CA ASN A 64 4.02 -16.69 -9.19
C ASN A 64 3.51 -17.48 -7.97
N ILE A 65 2.22 -17.38 -7.67
CA ILE A 65 1.55 -18.24 -6.69
C ILE A 65 0.67 -19.19 -7.51
N LYS A 66 1.16 -20.43 -7.64
CA LYS A 66 0.38 -21.61 -7.96
C LYS A 66 0.51 -22.58 -6.79
#